data_AF-A0A378CMV5-F1
#
_entry.id   AF-A0A378CMV5-F1
#
_cell.length_a   1.000
_cell.length_b   1.000
_cell.length_c   1.000
_cell.angle_alpha   90.00
_cell.angle_beta   90.00
_cell.angle_gamma   90.00
#
_symmetry.space_group_name_H-M   'P 1'
#
loop_
_entity.id
_entity.type
_entity.pdbx_description
1 polymer ?
#
loop_
_entity_poly.entity_id
_entity_poly.type
_entity_poly.pdbx_seq_one_letter_code
_entity_poly.pdbx_strand_id
1 'polypeptide(L)'
;MLEELALDYPLPKVILEYRGLAKLKSTYTDKLPLMINPKTGRVHTSYHQAVTATGRLSSTDPNLQNIPVRNEEGRRIRQAFIAPEDYVIVSADYSQIELRIMAHLSRDKGLLTAFAEGEGYSPGDGG
;
A
#
# COMPACT_ATOMS: atom_id res chain seq x y z
N MET A 1 -5.65 -18.03 -13.10
CA MET A 1 -6.03 -18.29 -14.51
C MET A 1 -5.15 -17.52 -15.52
N LEU A 2 -5.20 -16.18 -15.61
CA LEU A 2 -4.33 -15.47 -16.58
C LEU A 2 -2.87 -15.37 -16.10
N GLU A 3 -2.63 -15.25 -14.79
CA GLU A 3 -1.27 -15.27 -14.22
C GLU A 3 -0.59 -16.63 -14.39
N GLU A 4 -1.34 -17.73 -14.24
CA GLU A 4 -0.84 -19.09 -14.46
C GLU A 4 -0.48 -19.30 -15.93
N LEU A 5 -1.36 -18.88 -16.85
CA LEU A 5 -1.10 -18.98 -18.30
C LEU A 5 0.07 -18.09 -18.77
N ALA A 6 0.40 -17.02 -18.04
CA ALA A 6 1.53 -16.15 -18.37
C ALA A 6 2.89 -16.78 -18.07
N LEU A 7 2.94 -17.88 -17.32
CA LEU A 7 4.16 -18.66 -17.12
C LEU A 7 4.57 -19.40 -18.39
N ASP A 8 3.59 -19.89 -19.14
CA ASP A 8 3.80 -20.77 -20.29
C ASP A 8 3.63 -20.06 -21.64
N TYR A 9 2.89 -18.95 -21.69
CA TYR A 9 2.52 -18.29 -22.95
C TYR A 9 2.93 -16.80 -22.97
N PRO A 10 3.62 -16.33 -24.03
CA PRO A 10 4.03 -14.92 -24.16
C PRO A 10 2.87 -13.91 -24.18
N LEU A 11 1.71 -14.27 -24.77
CA LEU A 11 0.60 -13.34 -24.95
C LEU A 11 -0.10 -12.97 -23.62
N PRO A 12 -0.51 -13.91 -22.75
CA PRO A 12 -1.02 -13.60 -21.42
C PRO A 12 -0.07 -12.72 -20.59
N LYS A 13 1.25 -12.91 -20.71
CA LYS A 13 2.26 -12.08 -20.06
C LYS A 13 2.18 -10.62 -20.52
N VAL A 14 2.18 -10.38 -21.83
CA VAL A 14 2.05 -9.02 -22.39
C VAL A 14 0.73 -8.36 -21.99
N ILE A 15 -0.38 -9.12 -21.93
CA ILE A 15 -1.68 -8.60 -21.48
C ILE A 15 -1.62 -8.15 -20.01
N LEU A 16 -0.97 -8.92 -19.13
CA LEU A 16 -0.80 -8.56 -17.71
C LEU A 16 0.06 -7.31 -17.55
N GLU A 17 1.17 -7.21 -18.29
CA GLU A 17 2.03 -6.03 -18.31
C GLU A 17 1.25 -4.79 -18.77
N TYR A 18 0.53 -4.89 -19.89
CA TYR A 18 -0.32 -3.81 -20.39
C TYR A 18 -1.38 -3.40 -19.36
N ARG A 19 -2.10 -4.35 -18.76
CA ARG A 19 -3.13 -4.06 -17.74
C ARG A 19 -2.54 -3.34 -16.53
N GLY A 20 -1.35 -3.75 -16.08
CA GLY A 20 -0.63 -3.10 -15.00
C GLY A 20 -0.32 -1.64 -15.33
N LEU A 21 0.33 -1.40 -16.47
CA LEU A 21 0.71 -0.05 -16.91
C LEU A 21 -0.50 0.84 -17.19
N ALA A 22 -1.52 0.31 -17.89
CA ALA A 22 -2.74 1.05 -18.20
C ALA A 22 -3.49 1.45 -16.93
N LYS A 23 -3.55 0.58 -15.91
CA LYS A 23 -4.13 0.92 -14.60
C LYS A 23 -3.34 2.02 -13.90
N LEU A 24 -2.01 1.92 -13.87
CA LEU A 24 -1.16 2.94 -13.26
C LEU A 24 -1.35 4.31 -13.92
N LYS A 25 -1.34 4.34 -15.25
CA LYS A 25 -1.52 5.57 -16.04
C LYS A 25 -2.90 6.19 -15.80
N SER A 26 -3.96 5.42 -16.00
CA SER A 26 -5.34 5.93 -15.88
C SER A 26 -5.73 6.32 -14.45
N THR A 27 -5.25 5.59 -13.45
CA THR A 27 -5.64 5.82 -12.05
C THR A 27 -4.84 6.95 -11.41
N TYR A 28 -3.55 7.06 -11.74
CA TYR A 28 -2.63 7.97 -11.05
C TYR A 28 -2.07 9.05 -11.96
N THR A 29 -1.33 8.65 -13.00
CA THR A 29 -0.56 9.60 -13.84
C THR A 29 -1.44 10.62 -14.55
N ASP A 30 -2.55 10.18 -15.15
CA ASP A 30 -3.44 11.07 -15.89
C ASP A 30 -4.41 11.80 -14.95
N LYS A 31 -4.85 11.14 -13.87
CA LYS A 31 -5.95 11.63 -13.03
C LYS A 31 -5.49 12.58 -11.92
N LEU A 32 -4.39 12.29 -11.22
CA LEU A 32 -3.95 13.10 -10.07
C LEU A 32 -3.65 14.56 -10.41
N PRO A 33 -2.99 14.90 -11.55
CA PRO A 33 -2.76 16.30 -11.92
C PRO A 33 -4.05 17.10 -12.09
N LEU A 34 -5.12 16.47 -12.58
CA LEU A 34 -6.44 17.08 -12.75
C LEU A 34 -7.17 17.32 -11.42
N MET A 35 -6.70 16.70 -10.34
CA MET A 35 -7.29 16.80 -9.00
C MET A 35 -6.51 17.76 -8.09
N ILE A 36 -5.56 18.51 -8.64
CA ILE A 36 -4.86 19.56 -7.91
C ILE A 36 -5.83 20.70 -7.64
N ASN A 37 -5.99 21.05 -6.37
CA ASN A 37 -6.83 22.17 -5.98
C ASN A 37 -6.14 23.49 -6.40
N PRO A 38 -6.80 24.35 -7.21
CA PRO A 38 -6.16 25.53 -7.80
C PRO A 38 -5.82 26.62 -6.78
N LYS A 39 -6.45 26.61 -5.59
CA LYS A 39 -6.17 27.59 -4.53
C LYS A 39 -4.95 27.21 -3.69
N THR A 40 -4.75 25.91 -3.47
CA THR A 40 -3.70 25.40 -2.57
C THR A 40 -2.50 24.82 -3.29
N GLY A 41 -2.64 24.46 -4.57
CA GLY A 41 -1.62 23.75 -5.34
C GLY A 41 -1.38 22.31 -4.86
N ARG A 42 -2.32 21.72 -4.12
CA ARG A 42 -2.18 20.38 -3.51
C ARG A 42 -3.31 19.44 -3.90
N VAL A 43 -3.06 18.15 -3.81
CA VAL A 43 -4.09 17.10 -3.88
C VAL A 43 -4.68 16.88 -2.49
N HIS A 44 -6.01 16.87 -2.40
CA HIS A 44 -6.75 16.67 -1.14
C HIS A 44 -7.55 15.37 -1.23
N THR A 45 -7.34 14.45 -0.29
CA THR A 45 -8.12 13.20 -0.18
C THR A 45 -9.18 13.34 0.90
N SER A 46 -10.25 12.55 0.79
CA SER A 46 -11.29 12.45 1.82
C SER A 46 -11.13 11.13 2.58
N TYR A 47 -11.00 11.19 3.91
CA TYR A 47 -10.95 10.01 4.77
C TYR A 47 -12.32 9.71 5.36
N HIS A 48 -12.80 8.48 5.17
CA HIS A 48 -14.08 8.02 5.70
C HIS A 48 -13.86 7.06 6.86
N GLN A 49 -14.39 7.40 8.03
CA GLN A 49 -14.29 6.61 9.26
C GLN A 49 -15.36 5.52 9.37
N ALA A 50 -16.55 5.74 8.80
CA ALA A 50 -17.74 4.91 9.06
C ALA A 50 -18.03 3.86 7.97
N VAL A 51 -17.14 3.68 6.98
CA VAL A 51 -17.44 2.86 5.79
C VAL A 51 -16.94 1.42 5.90
N THR A 52 -15.87 1.15 6.66
CA THR A 52 -15.30 -0.21 6.73
C THR A 52 -15.84 -0.97 7.94
N ALA A 53 -16.22 -2.23 7.73
CA ALA A 53 -16.75 -3.10 8.79
C ALA A 53 -15.73 -3.38 9.92
N THR A 54 -14.43 -3.23 9.64
CA THR A 54 -13.34 -3.48 10.59
C THR A 54 -12.86 -2.24 11.33
N GLY A 55 -13.45 -1.06 11.07
CA GLY A 55 -13.05 0.21 11.66
C GLY A 55 -11.80 0.86 11.04
N ARG A 56 -11.27 0.33 9.94
CA ARG A 56 -10.23 0.98 9.15
C ARG A 56 -10.74 2.27 8.50
N LEU A 57 -9.88 3.27 8.39
CA LEU A 57 -10.13 4.41 7.50
C LEU A 57 -10.15 3.94 6.05
N SER A 58 -11.04 4.49 5.22
CA SER A 58 -10.92 4.43 3.76
C SER A 58 -10.65 5.81 3.19
N SER A 59 -10.08 5.90 1.98
CA SER A 59 -9.83 7.18 1.32
C SER A 59 -10.44 7.23 -0.08
N THR A 60 -11.04 8.37 -0.44
CA THR A 60 -11.59 8.64 -1.79
C THR A 60 -11.21 10.03 -2.28
N ASP A 61 -11.35 10.21 -3.59
CA ASP A 61 -11.27 11.51 -4.28
C ASP A 61 -10.03 12.37 -3.97
N PRO A 62 -8.80 11.88 -4.23
CA PRO A 62 -8.43 10.55 -4.72
C PRO A 62 -8.12 9.57 -3.58
N ASN A 63 -8.13 8.26 -3.85
CA ASN A 63 -7.70 7.26 -2.87
C ASN A 63 -6.17 7.26 -2.73
N LEU A 64 -5.67 7.82 -1.62
CA LEU A 64 -4.23 7.92 -1.32
C LEU A 64 -3.71 6.81 -0.41
N GLN A 65 -4.58 5.89 0.05
CA GLN A 65 -4.14 4.70 0.79
C GLN A 65 -3.53 3.63 -0.12
N ASN A 66 -3.96 3.59 -1.39
CA ASN A 66 -3.58 2.54 -2.34
C ASN A 66 -2.49 2.96 -3.34
N ILE A 67 -1.66 3.96 -3.00
CA ILE A 67 -0.56 4.38 -3.87
C ILE A 67 0.43 3.21 -4.05
N PRO A 68 0.73 2.79 -5.29
CA PRO A 68 1.52 1.60 -5.57
C PRO A 68 2.98 1.75 -5.10
N VAL A 69 3.55 0.64 -4.61
CA VAL A 69 4.93 0.61 -4.06
C VAL A 69 5.81 -0.52 -4.56
N ARG A 70 5.21 -1.57 -5.16
CA ARG A 70 5.90 -2.85 -5.36
C ARG A 70 6.80 -2.87 -6.60
N ASN A 71 6.33 -2.29 -7.70
CA ASN A 71 7.08 -2.26 -8.96
C ASN A 71 7.74 -0.90 -9.19
N GLU A 72 8.67 -0.83 -10.13
CA GLU A 72 9.41 0.40 -10.47
C GLU A 72 8.47 1.55 -10.85
N GLU A 73 7.53 1.31 -11.75
CA GLU A 73 6.57 2.32 -12.20
C GLU A 73 5.68 2.84 -11.05
N GLY A 74 5.27 1.97 -10.14
CA GLY A 74 4.56 2.37 -8.92
C GLY A 74 5.40 3.22 -7.98
N ARG A 75 6.68 2.85 -7.79
CA ARG A 75 7.63 3.64 -6.99
C ARG A 75 7.83 5.03 -7.58
N ARG A 76 7.91 5.17 -8.91
CA ARG A 76 7.99 6.47 -9.60
C ARG A 76 6.75 7.34 -9.35
N ILE A 77 5.55 6.75 -9.35
CA ILE A 77 4.32 7.46 -8.98
C ILE A 77 4.39 7.94 -7.53
N ARG A 78 4.85 7.10 -6.60
CA ARG A 78 4.98 7.48 -5.18
C ARG A 78 5.99 8.61 -4.96
N GLN A 79 7.05 8.68 -5.76
CA GLN A 79 8.04 9.76 -5.70
C GLN A 79 7.47 11.13 -6.11
N ALA A 80 6.34 11.18 -6.81
CA ALA A 80 5.66 12.45 -7.14
C ALA A 80 4.99 13.11 -5.92
N PHE A 81 4.83 12.38 -4.80
CA PHE A 81 4.32 12.93 -3.55
C PHE A 81 5.46 13.56 -2.76
N ILE A 82 5.63 14.86 -2.91
CA ILE A 82 6.73 15.63 -2.33
C ILE A 82 6.26 16.55 -1.19
N ALA A 83 7.17 16.82 -0.25
CA ALA A 83 6.98 17.88 0.72
C ALA A 83 7.14 19.26 0.04
N PRO A 84 6.52 20.32 0.59
CA PRO A 84 6.86 21.68 0.21
C PRO A 84 8.32 22.03 0.59
N GLU A 85 8.83 23.12 0.03
CA GLU A 85 10.17 23.66 0.35
C GLU A 85 10.34 23.84 1.87
N ASP A 86 11.53 23.50 2.39
CA ASP A 86 11.88 23.49 3.81
C ASP A 86 11.15 22.45 4.69
N TYR A 87 10.36 21.56 4.10
CA TYR A 87 9.70 20.45 4.81
C TYR A 87 10.18 19.09 4.33
N VAL A 88 9.97 18.08 5.17
CA VAL A 88 10.22 16.67 4.85
C VAL A 88 8.97 15.82 5.11
N ILE A 89 8.81 14.74 4.34
CA ILE A 89 7.78 13.73 4.63
C ILE A 89 8.37 12.71 5.60
N VAL A 90 7.72 12.53 6.75
CA VAL A 90 8.02 11.45 7.70
C VAL A 90 6.97 10.36 7.53
N SER A 91 7.41 9.12 7.35
CA SER A 91 6.53 7.94 7.30
C SER A 91 6.86 7.02 8.46
N ALA A 92 5.83 6.59 9.18
CA ALA A 92 5.94 5.57 10.22
C ALA A 92 4.94 4.44 9.91
N ASP A 93 5.41 3.20 9.93
CA ASP A 93 4.61 2.00 9.71
C ASP A 93 4.84 1.03 10.88
N TYR A 94 3.76 0.45 11.39
CA TYR A 94 3.87 -0.47 12.51
C TYR A 94 4.37 -1.83 12.02
N SER A 95 5.58 -2.20 12.45
CA SER A 95 6.14 -3.51 12.16
C SER A 95 5.25 -4.64 12.67
N GLN A 96 4.72 -5.44 11.74
CA GLN A 96 3.95 -6.67 12.00
C GLN A 96 2.72 -6.43 12.92
N ILE A 97 2.01 -5.31 12.76
CA ILE A 97 0.92 -4.90 13.67
C ILE A 97 -0.17 -5.96 13.85
N GLU A 98 -0.59 -6.63 12.79
CA GLU A 98 -1.64 -7.65 12.86
C GLU A 98 -1.21 -8.86 13.69
N LEU A 99 0.04 -9.31 13.54
CA LEU A 99 0.61 -10.39 14.34
C LEU A 99 0.79 -9.99 15.81
N ARG A 100 1.19 -8.74 16.07
CA ARG A 100 1.28 -8.21 17.44
C ARG A 100 -0.09 -8.16 18.13
N ILE A 101 -1.12 -7.73 17.41
CA ILE A 101 -2.51 -7.77 17.91
C ILE A 101 -2.93 -9.21 18.17
N MET A 102 -2.62 -10.14 17.24
CA MET A 102 -2.92 -11.55 17.40
C MET A 102 -2.25 -12.14 18.65
N ALA A 103 -0.95 -11.91 18.85
CA ALA A 103 -0.22 -12.36 20.04
C ALA A 103 -0.86 -11.85 21.35
N HIS A 104 -1.30 -10.59 21.35
CA HIS A 104 -1.97 -10.00 22.50
C HIS A 104 -3.34 -10.64 22.79
N LEU A 105 -4.14 -10.90 21.75
CA LEU A 105 -5.47 -11.47 21.88
C LEU A 105 -5.44 -12.98 22.17
N SER A 106 -4.56 -13.72 21.52
CA SER A 106 -4.42 -15.18 21.71
C SER A 106 -3.70 -15.55 22.99
N ARG A 107 -2.84 -14.66 23.51
CA ARG A 107 -1.91 -14.93 24.62
C ARG A 107 -0.99 -16.11 24.35
N ASP A 108 -0.74 -16.42 23.08
CA ASP A 108 0.18 -17.47 22.69
C ASP A 108 1.60 -17.17 23.18
N LYS A 109 2.20 -18.11 23.91
CA LYS A 109 3.50 -17.90 24.54
C LYS A 109 4.62 -17.78 23.52
N GLY A 110 4.54 -18.51 22.40
CA GLY A 110 5.55 -18.45 21.34
C GLY A 110 5.57 -17.07 20.69
N LEU A 111 4.40 -16.58 20.25
CA LEU A 111 4.25 -15.26 19.66
C LEU A 111 4.63 -14.14 20.63
N LEU A 112 4.20 -14.22 21.89
CA LEU A 112 4.54 -13.22 22.90
C LEU A 112 6.05 -13.15 23.16
N THR A 113 6.72 -14.31 23.26
CA THR A 113 8.17 -14.38 23.50
C THR A 113 8.95 -13.83 22.31
N ALA A 114 8.63 -14.27 21.09
CA ALA A 114 9.25 -13.75 19.87
C ALA A 114 9.20 -12.22 19.82
N PHE A 115 8.01 -11.63 20.01
CA PHE A 115 7.87 -10.17 19.99
C PHE A 115 8.53 -9.44 21.17
N ALA A 116 8.70 -10.08 22.32
CA ALA A 116 9.36 -9.49 23.49
C ALA A 116 10.88 -9.48 23.35
N GLU A 117 11.46 -10.48 22.69
CA GLU A 117 12.91 -10.62 22.48
C GLU A 117 13.41 -9.79 21.28
N GLY A 118 12.51 -9.11 20.57
CA GLY A 118 12.85 -8.25 19.43
C GLY A 118 13.05 -9.02 18.13
N GLU A 119 12.96 -10.34 18.16
CA GLU A 119 12.85 -11.18 16.98
C GLU A 119 11.45 -11.00 16.38
N GLY A 120 11.36 -10.38 15.20
CA GLY A 120 10.10 -10.41 14.47
C GLY A 120 9.69 -11.87 14.25
N TYR A 121 8.40 -12.19 14.39
CA TYR A 121 7.95 -13.56 14.15
C TYR A 121 8.20 -13.94 12.68
N SER A 122 8.95 -15.02 12.46
CA SER A 122 9.20 -15.61 11.15
C SER A 122 8.57 -17.01 11.09
N PRO A 123 7.83 -17.40 10.03
CA PRO A 123 7.13 -18.69 9.95
C PRO A 123 8.02 -19.95 9.96
N GLY A 124 9.33 -19.82 10.22
CA GLY A 124 10.29 -20.93 10.31
C GLY A 124 10.79 -21.24 11.72
N ASP A 125 10.44 -20.41 12.71
CA ASP A 125 10.98 -20.54 14.09
C ASP A 125 10.06 -21.37 15.01
N GLY A 126 8.99 -21.94 14.46
CA GLY A 126 8.11 -22.88 15.14
C GLY A 126 8.48 -24.33 14.82
N GLY A 127 9.18 -24.98 15.75
CA GLY A 127 9.28 -26.45 15.81
C GLY A 127 8.03 -27.11 16.37
#